data_AF-A0ABC8J767-F1
#
_entry.id   AF-A0ABC8J767-F1
#
_cell.length_a   1.000
_cell.length_b   1.000
_cell.length_c   1.000
_cell.angle_alpha   90.00
_cell.angle_beta   90.00
_cell.angle_gamma   90.00
#
_symmetry.space_group_name_H-M   'P 1'
#
loop_
_entity.id
_entity.type
_entity.pdbx_description
1 polymer ?
#
loop_
_entity_poly.entity_id
_entity_poly.type
_entity_poly.pdbx_seq_one_letter_code
_entity_poly.pdbx_strand_id
1 'polypeptide(L)'
;MATDTLDLLKDWQLSVKQVNPRQYVAQIPQLLSGDLDLGIVGLDIVSEFGQGNDDLIIVHEALNFGDCHLSPALPNYGIFENINSLKELAQMPQWTEERPLRVANNPT
;
A
#
# COMPACT_ATOMS: atom_id res chain seq x y z
N MET A 1 -3.00 6.13 -9.14
CA MET A 1 -4.24 5.64 -8.49
C MET A 1 -5.47 6.45 -8.86
N ALA A 2 -5.69 7.68 -8.38
CA ALA A 2 -6.95 8.39 -8.63
C ALA A 2 -7.25 8.62 -10.14
N THR A 3 -6.27 9.09 -10.92
CA THR A 3 -6.42 9.29 -12.37
C THR A 3 -6.65 7.96 -13.08
N ASP A 4 -5.83 6.94 -12.79
CA ASP A 4 -5.93 5.62 -13.42
C ASP A 4 -7.29 4.96 -13.15
N THR A 5 -7.84 5.13 -11.94
CA THR A 5 -9.20 4.65 -11.62
C THR A 5 -10.28 5.39 -12.43
N LEU A 6 -10.14 6.71 -12.63
CA LEU A 6 -11.08 7.47 -13.47
C LEU A 6 -10.99 7.06 -14.94
N ASP A 7 -9.79 6.80 -15.44
CA ASP A 7 -9.56 6.32 -16.80
C ASP A 7 -10.13 4.91 -16.98
N LEU A 8 -9.92 4.02 -16.01
CA LEU A 8 -10.58 2.70 -15.98
C LEU A 8 -12.10 2.87 -16.09
N LEU A 9 -12.73 3.64 -15.20
CA LEU A 9 -14.19 3.81 -15.25
C LEU A 9 -14.67 4.38 -16.59
N LYS A 10 -13.90 5.29 -17.19
CA LYS A 10 -14.20 5.87 -18.49
C LYS A 10 -14.13 4.83 -19.62
N ASP A 11 -13.14 3.95 -19.62
CA ASP A 11 -13.00 2.87 -20.61
C ASP A 11 -14.19 1.89 -20.57
N TRP A 12 -14.75 1.70 -19.37
CA TRP A 12 -15.98 0.92 -19.16
C TRP A 12 -17.28 1.72 -19.35
N GLN A 13 -17.20 2.95 -19.89
CA GLN A 13 -18.34 3.85 -20.13
C GLN A 13 -19.06 4.32 -18.86
N LEU A 14 -18.44 4.17 -17.68
CA LEU A 14 -18.94 4.61 -16.37
C LEU A 14 -18.37 5.99 -16.01
N SER A 15 -18.66 7.00 -16.83
CA SER A 15 -18.08 8.34 -16.63
C SER A 15 -18.53 8.99 -15.33
N VAL A 16 -17.55 9.39 -14.49
CA VAL A 16 -17.82 10.06 -13.21
C VAL A 16 -18.04 11.56 -13.45
N LYS A 17 -19.20 12.07 -13.03
CA LYS A 17 -19.52 13.50 -13.10
C LYS A 17 -19.01 14.23 -11.86
N GLN A 18 -17.85 14.88 -11.96
CA GLN A 18 -17.33 15.73 -10.90
C GLN A 18 -17.98 17.12 -10.95
N VAL A 19 -19.04 17.33 -10.16
CA VAL A 19 -19.73 18.62 -10.05
C VAL A 19 -18.84 19.68 -9.37
N ASN A 20 -17.95 19.26 -8.47
CA ASN A 20 -16.98 20.13 -7.80
C ASN A 20 -15.64 19.38 -7.65
N PRO A 21 -14.53 19.91 -8.22
CA PRO A 21 -13.22 19.24 -8.20
C PRO A 21 -12.56 19.18 -6.82
N ARG A 22 -13.06 19.93 -5.82
CA ARG A 22 -12.52 19.94 -4.45
C ARG A 22 -13.22 18.97 -3.49
N GLN A 23 -14.19 18.22 -3.99
CA GLN A 23 -15.09 17.48 -3.14
C GLN A 23 -14.74 15.99 -3.23
N TYR A 24 -14.51 15.40 -2.05
CA TYR A 24 -14.42 13.97 -1.73
C TYR A 24 -13.01 13.35 -1.71
N VAL A 25 -12.60 12.97 -0.49
CA VAL A 25 -11.58 11.97 -0.20
C VAL A 25 -12.27 10.94 0.69
N ALA A 26 -12.10 9.67 0.36
CA ALA A 26 -12.62 8.55 1.14
C ALA A 26 -11.45 7.66 1.61
N GLN A 27 -11.60 6.99 2.74
CA GLN A 27 -10.57 6.13 3.34
C GLN A 27 -11.15 4.80 3.83
N ILE A 28 -10.32 3.77 3.96
CA ILE A 28 -10.74 2.42 4.41
C ILE A 28 -11.54 2.40 5.72
N PRO A 29 -11.25 3.22 6.75
CA PRO A 29 -12.06 3.24 7.97
C PRO A 29 -13.55 3.52 7.73
N GLN A 30 -13.90 4.20 6.63
CA GLN A 30 -15.30 4.47 6.25
C GLN A 30 -16.00 3.25 5.64
N LEU A 31 -15.27 2.28 5.07
CA LEU A 31 -15.83 0.97 4.69
C LEU A 31 -16.15 0.16 5.94
N LEU A 32 -15.25 0.19 6.93
CA LEU A 32 -15.41 -0.53 8.20
C LEU A 32 -16.54 0.02 9.08
N SER A 33 -16.77 1.33 9.05
CA SER A 33 -17.89 1.95 9.77
C SER A 33 -19.24 1.74 9.07
N GLY A 34 -19.25 1.25 7.82
CA GLY A 34 -20.45 1.12 7.00
C GLY A 34 -20.90 2.43 6.34
N ASP A 35 -20.06 3.47 6.34
CA ASP A 35 -20.33 4.73 5.61
C ASP A 35 -20.12 4.59 4.10
N LEU A 36 -19.39 3.53 3.68
CA LEU A 36 -19.13 3.16 2.29
C LEU A 36 -19.41 1.67 2.08
N ASP A 37 -19.98 1.32 0.93
CA ASP A 37 -20.25 -0.06 0.56
C ASP A 37 -19.12 -0.72 -0.25
N LEU A 38 -18.45 0.07 -1.10
CA LEU A 38 -17.43 -0.40 -2.06
C LEU A 38 -16.34 0.64 -2.24
N GLY A 39 -15.11 0.19 -2.54
CA GLY A 39 -13.98 1.07 -2.83
C GLY A 39 -12.96 0.40 -3.76
N ILE A 40 -12.29 1.22 -4.58
CA ILE A 40 -11.11 0.81 -5.35
C ILE A 40 -9.88 1.37 -4.63
N VAL A 41 -9.06 0.48 -4.09
CA VAL A 41 -7.91 0.82 -3.24
C VAL A 41 -6.72 -0.07 -3.59
N GLY A 42 -5.51 0.40 -3.30
CA GLY A 42 -4.30 -0.41 -3.41
C GLY A 42 -4.28 -1.53 -2.36
N LEU A 43 -3.67 -2.66 -2.70
CA LEU A 43 -3.58 -3.82 -1.80
C LEU A 43 -2.69 -3.54 -0.58
N ASP A 44 -1.71 -2.66 -0.73
CA ASP A 44 -0.90 -2.09 0.35
C ASP A 44 -1.77 -1.38 1.40
N ILE A 45 -2.68 -0.50 0.97
CA ILE A 45 -3.60 0.23 1.86
C ILE A 45 -4.54 -0.75 2.59
N VAL A 46 -5.09 -1.76 1.88
CA VAL A 46 -5.95 -2.78 2.51
C VAL A 46 -5.18 -3.59 3.55
N SER A 47 -3.94 -3.98 3.24
CA SER A 47 -3.11 -4.75 4.16
C SER A 47 -2.73 -3.95 5.40
N GLU A 48 -2.48 -2.64 5.23
CA GLU A 48 -2.07 -1.73 6.30
C GLU A 48 -3.23 -1.33 7.22
N PHE A 49 -4.33 -0.84 6.66
CA PHE A 49 -5.46 -0.32 7.44
C PHE A 49 -6.57 -1.34 7.70
N GLY A 50 -6.70 -2.35 6.83
CA GLY A 50 -7.71 -3.40 6.98
C GLY A 50 -7.35 -4.41 8.06
N GLN A 51 -6.06 -4.57 8.39
CA GLN A 51 -5.56 -5.42 9.49
C GLN A 51 -6.12 -6.85 9.49
N GLY A 52 -6.43 -7.40 8.31
CA GLY A 52 -7.02 -8.73 8.18
C GLY A 52 -8.45 -8.85 8.70
N ASN A 53 -9.21 -7.74 8.74
CA ASN A 53 -10.62 -7.75 9.13
C ASN A 53 -11.44 -8.57 8.11
N ASP A 54 -12.12 -9.60 8.60
CA ASP A 54 -12.95 -10.52 7.81
C ASP A 54 -14.15 -9.82 7.13
N ASP A 55 -14.55 -8.64 7.61
CA ASP A 55 -15.61 -7.83 6.99
C ASP A 55 -15.15 -7.15 5.69
N LEU A 56 -13.84 -7.02 5.44
CA LEU A 56 -13.29 -6.47 4.21
C LEU A 56 -13.04 -7.58 3.18
N ILE A 57 -13.93 -7.66 2.19
CA ILE A 57 -13.87 -8.68 1.14
C ILE A 57 -13.21 -8.10 -0.12
N ILE A 58 -12.10 -8.70 -0.55
CA ILE A 58 -11.49 -8.39 -1.84
C ILE A 58 -12.32 -9.07 -2.94
N VAL A 59 -13.07 -8.26 -3.68
CA VAL A 59 -13.90 -8.76 -4.80
C VAL A 59 -13.05 -9.02 -6.05
N HIS A 60 -12.04 -8.18 -6.31
CA HIS A 60 -11.15 -8.30 -7.46
C HIS A 60 -9.74 -7.84 -7.09
N GLU A 61 -8.74 -8.70 -7.23
CA GLU A 61 -7.38 -8.45 -6.73
C GLU A 61 -6.43 -7.78 -7.74
N ALA A 62 -6.68 -7.93 -9.04
CA ALA A 62 -5.74 -7.48 -10.08
C ALA A 62 -6.42 -6.64 -11.17
N LEU A 63 -6.68 -5.36 -10.89
CA LEU A 63 -7.24 -4.43 -11.89
C LEU A 63 -6.25 -4.03 -12.99
N ASN A 64 -5.01 -4.53 -12.93
CA ASN A 64 -3.96 -4.37 -13.95
C ASN A 64 -3.51 -2.91 -14.16
N PHE A 65 -3.51 -2.12 -13.08
CA PHE A 65 -2.87 -0.81 -12.98
C PHE A 65 -2.43 -0.57 -11.52
N GLY A 66 -1.54 0.39 -11.30
CA GLY A 66 -1.04 0.70 -9.96
C GLY A 66 -0.10 -0.36 -9.40
N ASP A 67 0.51 -1.18 -10.26
CA ASP A 67 1.44 -2.24 -9.87
C ASP A 67 2.60 -1.67 -9.05
N CYS A 68 2.76 -2.19 -7.83
CA CYS A 68 3.83 -1.84 -6.93
C CYS A 68 4.25 -3.07 -6.12
N HIS A 69 5.43 -2.99 -5.50
CA HIS A 69 5.92 -4.03 -4.60
C HIS A 69 6.51 -3.37 -3.36
N LEU A 70 5.99 -3.72 -2.18
CA LEU A 70 6.54 -3.27 -0.91
C LEU A 70 7.79 -4.10 -0.58
N SER A 71 8.97 -3.48 -0.71
CA SER A 71 10.26 -4.12 -0.40
C SER A 71 11.16 -3.21 0.44
N PRO A 72 11.94 -3.79 1.37
CA PRO A 72 13.01 -3.06 2.03
C PRO A 72 14.13 -2.72 1.04
N ALA A 73 14.73 -1.54 1.21
CA ALA A 73 15.89 -1.09 0.44
C ALA A 73 17.07 -0.83 1.38
N LEU A 74 18.27 -1.20 0.93
CA LEU A 74 19.51 -0.99 1.66
C LEU A 74 20.46 -0.10 0.84
N PRO A 75 21.39 0.64 1.49
CA PRO A 75 22.47 1.32 0.78
C PRO A 75 23.35 0.31 0.03
N ASN A 76 23.75 0.64 -1.20
CA ASN A 76 24.63 -0.21 -2.02
C ASN A 76 26.12 -0.15 -1.61
N TYR A 77 26.44 0.43 -0.45
CA TYR A 77 27.81 0.66 -0.01
C TYR A 77 27.96 0.49 1.51
N GLY A 78 29.20 0.37 1.97
CA GLY A 78 29.52 0.26 3.39
C GLY A 78 29.16 -1.12 3.93
N ILE A 79 28.57 -1.17 5.13
CA ILE A 79 28.31 -2.45 5.83
C ILE A 79 27.27 -3.34 5.14
N PHE A 80 26.56 -2.84 4.11
CA PHE A 80 25.51 -3.54 3.39
C PHE A 80 25.93 -4.03 1.99
N GLU A 81 27.15 -3.73 1.54
CA GLU A 81 27.60 -3.97 0.16
C GLU A 81 27.50 -5.43 -0.28
N ASN A 82 27.63 -6.38 0.65
CA ASN A 82 27.56 -7.82 0.37
C ASN A 82 26.28 -8.48 0.90
N ILE A 83 25.27 -7.70 1.24
CA ILE A 83 24.01 -8.20 1.79
C ILE A 83 22.97 -8.28 0.68
N ASN A 84 22.65 -9.52 0.27
CA ASN A 84 21.75 -9.81 -0.84
C ASN A 84 20.48 -10.57 -0.39
N SER A 85 20.37 -10.89 0.90
CA SER A 85 19.17 -11.54 1.44
C SER A 85 18.75 -10.95 2.79
N LEU A 86 17.46 -11.05 3.10
CA LEU A 86 16.92 -10.69 4.41
C LEU A 86 17.55 -11.51 5.54
N LYS A 87 17.95 -12.75 5.25
CA LYS A 87 18.63 -13.61 6.22
C LYS A 87 20.01 -13.08 6.57
N GLU A 88 20.78 -12.66 5.57
CA GLU A 88 22.07 -12.00 5.80
C GLU A 88 21.90 -10.70 6.58
N LEU A 89 20.90 -9.88 6.20
CA LEU A 89 20.51 -8.67 6.94
C LEU A 89 20.00 -8.97 8.36
N ALA A 90 19.58 -10.19 8.70
CA ALA A 90 19.18 -10.52 10.07
C ALA A 90 20.36 -11.02 10.92
N GLN A 91 21.44 -11.49 10.28
CA GLN A 91 22.55 -12.20 10.92
C GLN A 91 23.82 -11.38 11.15
N MET A 92 23.96 -10.19 10.56
CA MET A 92 25.08 -9.31 10.88
C MET A 92 25.15 -8.97 12.40
N PRO A 93 26.36 -8.84 12.97
CA PRO A 93 26.56 -8.65 14.41
C PRO A 93 26.24 -7.23 14.92
N GLN A 94 25.89 -6.30 14.04
CA GLN A 94 25.71 -4.88 14.38
C GLN A 94 24.41 -4.62 15.17
N TRP A 95 23.47 -5.57 15.16
CA TRP A 95 22.19 -5.42 15.87
C TRP A 95 22.25 -6.09 17.22
N THR A 96 22.15 -5.28 18.25
CA THR A 96 21.99 -5.71 19.63
C THR A 96 20.76 -5.04 20.22
N GLU A 97 20.39 -5.41 21.44
CA GLU A 97 19.26 -4.77 22.14
C GLU A 97 19.51 -3.27 22.33
N GLU A 98 20.76 -2.86 22.59
CA GLU A 98 21.17 -1.46 22.75
C GLU A 98 21.28 -0.72 21.41
N ARG A 99 21.44 -1.44 20.30
CA ARG A 99 21.58 -0.86 18.96
C ARG A 99 20.78 -1.68 17.94
N PRO A 100 19.44 -1.54 17.91
CA PRO A 100 18.60 -2.28 16.99
C PRO A 100 18.73 -1.78 15.54
N LEU A 101 18.27 -2.61 14.59
CA LEU A 101 18.11 -2.18 13.21
C LEU A 101 17.03 -1.09 13.15
N ARG A 102 17.37 0.07 12.61
CA ARG A 102 16.42 1.17 12.43
C ARG A 102 15.93 1.17 10.99
N VAL A 103 14.63 1.08 10.82
CA VAL A 103 13.96 1.11 9.53
C VAL A 103 13.08 2.35 9.48
N ALA A 104 13.27 3.17 8.45
CA ALA A 104 12.35 4.24 8.14
C ALA A 104 11.32 3.69 7.14
N ASN A 105 10.05 3.75 7.49
CA ASN A 105 8.94 3.49 6.58
C ASN A 105 8.05 4.74 6.55
N ASN A 106 7.33 4.91 5.45
CA ASN A 106 6.18 5.79 5.43
C ASN A 106 4.95 4.89 5.38
N PRO A 107 4.11 4.86 6.43
CA PRO A 107 2.80 4.23 6.32
C PRO A 107 2.02 4.89 5.17
N THR A 108 1.35 4.08 4.37
CA THR A 108 0.73 4.47 3.10
C THR A 108 -0.57 5.22 3.30
#